data_AF-A0A395XMX1-F1
#
_entry.id   AF-A0A395XMX1-F1
#
_cell.length_a   1.000
_cell.length_b   1.000
_cell.length_c   1.000
_cell.angle_alpha   90.00
_cell.angle_beta   90.00
_cell.angle_gamma   90.00
#
_symmetry.space_group_name_H-M   'P 1'
#
loop_
_entity.id
_entity.type
_entity.pdbx_description
1 polymer ?
#
loop_
_entity_poly.entity_id
_entity_poly.type
_entity_poly.pdbx_seq_one_letter_code
_entity_poly.pdbx_strand_id
1 'polypeptide(L)' 'MGGMFQRCVCSGFDMIIIYSAHKALLEQFLSSKTNTRTDEYGGSLEYRMRYPLEVIRAIRESVGEKMLFLHKRD' A
#
# COMPACT_ATOMS: atom_id res chain seq x y z
N MET A 1 -8.26 10.39 -3.22
CA MET A 1 -7.11 9.76 -2.52
C MET A 1 -5.74 10.35 -2.91
N GLY A 2 -5.60 11.19 -3.95
CA GLY A 2 -4.29 11.69 -4.43
C GLY A 2 -3.75 12.99 -3.81
N GLY A 3 -4.53 13.72 -3.01
CA GLY A 3 -4.15 15.07 -2.56
C GLY A 3 -2.91 15.14 -1.65
N MET A 4 -2.61 14.08 -0.89
CA MET A 4 -1.45 14.05 -0.01
C MET A 4 -0.15 13.78 -0.77
N PHE A 5 -0.19 12.86 -1.74
CA PHE A 5 0.98 12.48 -2.55
C PHE A 5 1.41 13.62 -3.48
N GLN A 6 0.45 14.33 -4.08
CA GLN A 6 0.74 15.50 -4.90
C GLN A 6 1.45 16.60 -4.10
N ARG A 7 1.05 16.81 -2.83
CA ARG A 7 1.70 17.78 -1.94
C ARG A 7 3.15 17.40 -1.67
N CYS A 8 3.45 16.13 -1.41
CA CYS A 8 4.83 15.67 -1.23
C CYS A 8 5.70 15.90 -2.47
N VAL A 9 5.16 15.67 -3.67
CA VAL A 9 5.87 15.96 -4.93
C VAL A 9 6.13 17.46 -5.08
N CYS A 10 5.14 18.31 -4.80
CA CYS A 10 5.27 19.77 -4.88
C CYS A 10 6.21 20.37 -3.82
N SER A 11 6.36 19.72 -2.66
CA SER A 11 7.24 20.19 -1.58
C SER A 11 8.73 19.91 -1.81
N GLY A 12 9.10 19.33 -2.96
CA GLY A 12 10.51 19.09 -3.30
C GLY A 12 11.13 17.86 -2.64
N PHE A 13 10.33 16.95 -2.07
CA PHE A 13 10.86 15.69 -1.56
C PHE A 13 11.35 14.79 -2.71
N ASP A 14 12.50 14.14 -2.49
CA ASP A 14 13.11 13.23 -3.45
C ASP A 14 12.41 11.86 -3.51
N MET A 15 11.71 11.50 -2.43
CA MET A 15 11.17 10.15 -2.26
C MET A 15 9.91 10.13 -1.39
N ILE A 16 9.02 9.19 -1.68
CA ILE A 16 7.92 8.78 -0.80
C ILE A 16 8.12 7.32 -0.42
N ILE A 17 8.09 7.05 0.90
CA ILE A 17 8.19 5.71 1.46
C ILE A 17 6.80 5.23 1.85
N ILE A 18 6.35 4.12 1.24
CA ILE A 18 5.22 3.37 1.75
C ILE A 18 5.75 2.39 2.79
N TYR A 19 5.32 2.56 4.03
CA TYR A 19 5.70 1.69 5.15
C TYR A 19 4.56 0.72 5.48
N SER A 20 4.82 -0.58 5.31
CA SER A 20 3.87 -1.65 5.64
C SER A 20 4.50 -2.66 6.59
N ALA A 21 4.49 -2.33 7.89
CA ALA A 21 4.92 -3.21 8.98
C ALA A 21 4.10 -2.94 10.25
N HIS A 22 4.28 -3.74 11.30
CA HIS A 22 3.69 -3.55 12.63
C HIS A 22 2.17 -3.30 12.65
N LYS A 23 1.40 -4.16 11.96
CA LYS A 23 -0.07 -4.07 11.85
C LYS A 23 -0.57 -2.83 11.09
N ALA A 24 0.27 -2.23 10.24
CA ALA A 24 -0.19 -1.26 9.24
C ALA A 24 -1.32 -1.84 8.38
N LEU A 25 -2.16 -0.97 7.82
CA LEU A 25 -3.36 -1.39 7.08
C LEU A 25 -3.07 -2.40 5.97
N LEU A 26 -2.02 -2.20 5.18
CA LEU A 26 -1.66 -3.11 4.09
C LEU A 26 -1.25 -4.50 4.61
N GLU A 27 -0.57 -4.56 5.75
CA GLU A 27 -0.22 -5.81 6.44
C GLU A 27 -1.48 -6.56 6.90
N GLN A 28 -2.47 -5.82 7.40
CA GLN A 28 -3.73 -6.41 7.85
C GLN A 28 -4.50 -7.06 6.71
N PHE A 29 -4.45 -6.49 5.50
CA PHE A 29 -5.04 -7.08 4.30
C PHE A 29 -4.31 -8.34 3.85
N LEU A 30 -2.97 -8.37 3.91
CA LEU A 30 -2.16 -9.51 3.47
C LEU A 30 -2.29 -10.73 4.39
N SER A 31 -2.40 -10.50 5.70
CA SER A 31 -2.44 -11.56 6.72
C SER A 31 -3.79 -12.28 6.76
N SER A 32 -3.77 -13.61 6.61
CA SER A 32 -4.96 -14.46 6.79
C SER A 32 -5.51 -14.47 8.21
N LYS A 33 -4.72 -14.04 9.21
CA LYS A 33 -5.14 -13.99 10.61
C LYS A 33 -6.00 -12.75 10.90
N THR A 34 -5.79 -11.68 10.14
CA THR A 34 -6.45 -10.39 10.35
C THR A 34 -7.48 -10.07 9.28
N ASN A 35 -7.28 -10.54 8.05
CA ASN A 35 -8.24 -10.40 6.97
C ASN A 35 -9.11 -11.65 6.86
N THR A 36 -10.27 -11.60 7.53
CA THR A 36 -11.30 -12.64 7.50
C THR A 36 -12.46 -12.29 6.57
N ARG A 37 -12.27 -11.34 5.64
CA ARG A 37 -13.30 -10.97 4.67
C ARG A 37 -13.60 -12.13 3.72
N THR A 38 -14.82 -12.15 3.20
CA THR A 38 -15.32 -13.16 2.24
C THR A 38 -15.62 -12.57 0.86
N ASP A 39 -15.25 -11.32 0.63
CA ASP A 39 -15.40 -10.63 -0.64
C ASP A 39 -14.11 -10.71 -1.47
N GLU A 40 -14.04 -9.95 -2.56
CA GLU A 40 -12.91 -9.93 -3.49
C GLU A 40 -11.60 -9.36 -2.91
N TYR A 41 -11.61 -8.92 -1.64
CA TYR A 41 -10.46 -8.42 -0.90
C TYR A 41 -10.02 -9.37 0.23
N GLY A 42 -10.67 -10.52 0.39
CA GLY A 42 -10.38 -11.51 1.44
C GLY A 42 -10.35 -12.95 0.94
N GLY A 43 -10.13 -13.91 1.83
CA GLY A 43 -10.07 -15.32 1.46
C GLY A 43 -8.70 -15.71 0.90
N SER A 44 -8.57 -15.91 -0.41
CA SER A 44 -7.31 -16.37 -1.04
C SER A 44 -6.21 -15.31 -0.94
N LEU A 45 -4.94 -15.72 -1.07
CA LEU A 45 -3.82 -14.76 -1.11
C LEU A 45 -4.00 -13.73 -2.25
N GLU A 46 -4.49 -14.16 -3.40
CA GLU A 46 -4.75 -13.29 -4.57
C GLU A 46 -5.70 -12.15 -4.22
N TYR A 47 -6.82 -12.44 -3.54
CA TYR A 47 -7.79 -11.43 -3.14
C TYR A 47 -7.26 -10.55 -2.01
N ARG A 48 -6.55 -11.14 -1.05
CA ARG A 48 -5.88 -10.38 0.03
C ARG A 48 -4.80 -9.41 -0.47
N MET A 49 -4.15 -9.72 -1.60
CA MET A 49 -3.17 -8.84 -2.24
C MET A 49 -3.80 -7.71 -3.06
N ARG A 50 -5.08 -7.80 -3.42
CA ARG A 50 -5.74 -6.89 -4.36
C ARG A 50 -5.69 -5.43 -3.87
N TYR A 51 -6.10 -5.17 -2.63
CA TYR A 51 -6.07 -3.82 -2.07
C TYR A 51 -4.66 -3.24 -1.91
N PRO A 52 -3.66 -3.97 -1.34
CA PRO A 52 -2.27 -3.50 -1.35
C PRO A 52 -1.74 -3.12 -2.73
N LEU A 53 -2.04 -3.92 -3.76
CA LEU A 53 -1.61 -3.64 -5.13
C LEU A 53 -2.32 -2.41 -5.73
N GLU A 54 -3.61 -2.23 -5.48
CA GLU A 54 -4.37 -1.05 -5.90
C GLU A 54 -3.79 0.24 -5.30
N VAL A 55 -3.46 0.21 -4.01
CA VAL A 55 -2.84 1.34 -3.31
C VAL A 55 -1.45 1.65 -3.88
N ILE A 56 -0.62 0.63 -4.07
CA ILE A 56 0.73 0.78 -4.68
C ILE A 56 0.63 1.38 -6.08
N ARG A 57 -0.32 0.93 -6.90
CA ARG A 57 -0.53 1.44 -8.25
C ARG A 57 -0.97 2.91 -8.23
N ALA A 58 -1.95 3.27 -7.40
CA ALA A 58 -2.43 4.65 -7.28
C ALA A 58 -1.33 5.62 -6.82
N ILE A 59 -0.44 5.16 -5.93
CA ILE A 59 0.70 5.96 -5.46
C ILE A 59 1.74 6.10 -6.56
N ARG A 60 2.08 5.01 -7.26
CA ARG A 60 2.99 5.04 -8.42
C ARG A 60 2.50 6.02 -9.49
N GLU A 61 1.21 6.01 -9.81
CA GLU A 61 0.60 6.95 -10.77
C GLU A 61 0.71 8.41 -10.30
N SER A 62 0.68 8.65 -8.98
CA SER A 62 0.75 10.00 -8.43
C SER A 62 2.17 10.57 -8.38
N VAL A 63 3.20 9.73 -8.13
CA VAL A 63 4.56 10.22 -7.83
C VAL A 63 5.68 9.65 -8.71
N GLY A 64 5.34 8.74 -9.63
CA GLY A 64 6.28 8.14 -10.58
C GLY A 64 7.41 7.36 -9.91
N GLU A 65 8.63 7.55 -10.43
CA GLU A 65 9.86 6.87 -9.97
C GLU A 65 10.31 7.29 -8.57
N LYS A 66 9.69 8.32 -7.96
CA LYS A 66 10.00 8.76 -6.59
C LYS A 66 9.46 7.82 -5.50
N MET A 67 8.84 6.71 -5.87
CA MET A 67 8.20 5.78 -4.94
C MET A 67 9.15 4.65 -4.51
N LEU A 68 9.35 4.52 -3.19
CA LEU A 68 9.98 3.37 -2.56
C LEU A 68 8.99 2.62 -1.65
N PHE A 69 8.94 1.31 -1.81
CA PHE A 69 8.07 0.43 -1.03
C PHE A 69 8.92 -0.37 -0.05
N LEU A 70 8.66 -0.21 1.25
CA LEU A 70 9.39 -0.89 2.31
C LEU A 70 8.42 -1.74 3.13
N HIS A 71 8.50 -3.05 2.92
CA HIS A 71 7.74 -4.06 3.65
C HIS A 71 8.73 -4.96 4.39
N LYS A 72 8.58 -5.01 5.71
CA LYS A 72 9.35 -5.90 6.56
C LYS A 72 8.49 -7.12 6.87
N ARG A 73 8.96 -8.31 6.47
CA ARG A 73 8.45 -9.56 7.03
C ARG A 73 9.20 -9.84 8.31
N ASP A 74 8.45 -9.98 9.40
CA ASP A 74 8.93 -10.58 10.65
C ASP A 74 8.84 -12.11 10.55
#